data_AF-A0A7X1L599-F1
#
_entry.id   AF-A0A7X1L599-F1
#
_cell.length_a   1.000
_cell.length_b   1.000
_cell.length_c   1.000
_cell.angle_alpha   90.00
_cell.angle_beta   90.00
_cell.angle_gamma   90.00
#
_symmetry.space_group_name_H-M   'P 1'
#
loop_
_entity.id
_entity.type
_entity.pdbx_description
1 polymer ?
#
loop_
_entity_poly.entity_id
_entity_poly.type
_entity_poly.pdbx_seq_one_letter_code
_entity_poly.pdbx_strand_id
1 'polypeptide(L)'
;MADRFLIFVYGTLKKGFPNHDHYMRQARLIGTYRTRDRYRLVLNGERHSPCMMAGTGFGRQVIGEVYAVDQAGLEQMDRLERIDLPDGYRRHCITVDRVAGPTPDSRDVFVYLKAPDLVNDLRSGTLETYTPEAARLYRKRTDNGAIGEHDHDRGND
;
A
#
# COMPACT_ATOMS: atom_id res chain seq x y z
N MET A 1 15.89 4.47 -20.13
CA MET A 1 14.65 3.69 -20.33
C MET A 1 13.48 4.58 -19.94
N ALA A 2 12.45 4.66 -20.77
CA ALA A 2 11.36 5.61 -20.57
C ALA A 2 10.45 5.14 -19.42
N ASP A 3 10.34 6.00 -18.42
CA ASP A 3 9.30 6.06 -17.42
C ASP A 3 7.92 5.88 -18.08
N ARG A 4 7.31 4.68 -17.96
CA ARG A 4 6.15 4.27 -18.77
C ARG A 4 4.91 3.94 -17.95
N PHE A 5 5.08 3.66 -16.67
CA PHE A 5 3.98 3.22 -15.81
C PHE A 5 3.80 4.16 -14.65
N LEU A 6 2.56 4.58 -14.41
CA LEU A 6 2.21 5.39 -13.25
C LEU A 6 1.64 4.46 -12.18
N ILE A 7 2.17 4.55 -10.96
CA ILE A 7 1.70 3.79 -9.80
C ILE A 7 1.22 4.76 -8.74
N PHE A 8 0.01 4.51 -8.23
CA PHE A 8 -0.57 5.23 -7.11
C PHE A 8 -0.30 4.50 -5.81
N VAL A 9 0.43 5.17 -4.91
CA VAL A 9 0.74 4.66 -3.58
C VAL A 9 -0.01 5.46 -2.52
N TYR A 10 -0.62 4.73 -1.59
CA TYR A 10 -1.56 5.29 -0.60
C TYR A 10 -1.17 4.95 0.85
N GLY A 11 0.02 4.40 1.08
CA GLY A 11 0.46 3.88 2.37
C GLY A 11 1.97 3.98 2.59
N THR A 12 2.58 2.87 2.99
CA THR A 12 3.99 2.78 3.46
C THR A 12 5.06 2.99 2.39
N LEU A 13 4.67 3.18 1.13
CA LEU A 13 5.55 3.46 -0.01
C LEU A 13 5.68 4.95 -0.32
N LYS A 14 4.90 5.81 0.39
CA LYS A 14 5.00 7.26 0.25
C LYS A 14 6.40 7.76 0.66
N LYS A 15 6.78 8.95 0.17
CA LYS A 15 8.10 9.53 0.47
C LYS A 15 8.28 9.72 1.99
N GLY A 16 9.38 9.20 2.53
CA GLY A 16 9.68 9.24 3.97
C GLY A 16 9.15 8.05 4.78
N PHE A 17 8.49 7.09 4.15
CA PHE A 17 8.05 5.85 4.79
C PHE A 17 9.03 4.69 4.53
N PRO A 18 9.06 3.65 5.37
CA PRO A 18 10.23 2.79 5.50
C PRO A 18 10.43 1.83 4.32
N ASN A 19 9.51 1.78 3.34
CA ASN A 19 9.66 1.00 2.11
C ASN A 19 10.06 1.86 0.90
N HIS A 20 10.06 3.20 1.03
CA HIS A 20 10.35 4.11 -0.08
C HIS A 20 11.79 3.95 -0.61
N ASP A 21 12.77 3.94 0.29
CA ASP A 21 14.19 3.88 -0.09
C ASP A 21 14.58 2.57 -0.80
N HIS A 22 13.82 1.50 -0.53
CA HIS A 22 14.11 0.18 -1.09
C HIS A 22 13.43 -0.07 -2.45
N TYR A 23 12.22 0.46 -2.65
CA TYR A 23 11.38 0.11 -3.81
C TYR A 23 11.07 1.30 -4.75
N MET A 24 11.19 2.53 -4.26
CA MET A 24 10.81 3.76 -4.99
C MET A 24 12.01 4.66 -5.29
N ARG A 25 13.23 4.22 -5.01
CA ARG A 25 14.45 5.04 -5.18
C ARG A 25 14.70 5.49 -6.62
N GLN A 26 14.30 4.68 -7.60
CA GLN A 26 14.37 5.03 -9.02
C GLN A 26 13.04 5.59 -9.56
N ALA A 27 11.99 5.59 -8.74
CA ALA A 27 10.67 6.05 -9.13
C ALA A 27 10.60 7.58 -9.08
N ARG A 28 10.07 8.19 -10.14
CA ARG A 28 9.93 9.65 -10.21
C ARG A 28 8.61 10.07 -9.61
N LEU A 29 8.64 10.86 -8.53
CA LEU A 29 7.43 11.45 -7.98
C LEU A 29 6.80 12.43 -8.98
N ILE A 30 5.54 12.17 -9.35
CA ILE A 30 4.73 13.04 -10.22
C ILE A 30 3.93 14.06 -9.40
N GLY A 31 3.49 13.67 -8.20
CA GLY A 31 2.82 14.55 -7.25
C GLY A 31 1.77 13.83 -6.40
N THR A 32 0.97 14.64 -5.70
CA THR A 32 -0.12 14.16 -4.84
C THR A 32 -1.44 14.13 -5.59
N TYR A 33 -2.09 12.98 -5.57
CA TYR A 33 -3.36 12.72 -6.25
C TYR A 33 -4.38 12.11 -5.29
N ARG A 34 -5.65 12.20 -5.65
CA ARG A 34 -6.76 11.53 -4.97
C ARG A 34 -7.47 10.60 -5.93
N THR A 35 -7.97 9.47 -5.43
CA THR A 35 -8.84 8.61 -6.24
C THR A 35 -10.10 9.37 -6.66
N ARG A 36 -10.49 9.23 -7.92
CA ARG A 36 -11.74 9.79 -8.41
C ARG A 36 -12.93 9.12 -7.72
N ASP A 37 -12.91 7.79 -7.71
CA ASP A 37 -13.86 6.96 -6.99
C ASP A 37 -13.55 6.88 -5.49
N ARG A 38 -14.56 6.46 -4.73
CA ARG A 38 -14.43 6.18 -3.29
C ARG A 38 -13.99 4.74 -3.09
N TYR A 39 -12.98 4.57 -2.23
CA TYR A 39 -12.46 3.28 -1.83
C TYR A 39 -12.42 3.17 -0.30
N ARG A 40 -12.45 1.93 0.17
CA ARG A 40 -12.30 1.62 1.59
C ARG A 40 -10.82 1.33 1.86
N LEU A 41 -10.12 2.32 2.42
CA LEU A 41 -8.77 2.15 2.97
C LEU A 41 -8.89 1.79 4.46
N VAL A 42 -8.37 0.62 4.82
CA VAL A 42 -8.39 0.10 6.20
C VAL A 42 -7.00 -0.35 6.62
N LEU A 43 -6.77 -0.48 7.93
CA LEU A 43 -5.55 -1.07 8.48
C LEU A 43 -5.81 -2.55 8.72
N ASN A 44 -5.27 -3.42 7.87
CA ASN A 44 -5.55 -4.86 7.93
C ASN A 44 -4.58 -5.60 8.84
N GLY A 45 -5.14 -6.50 9.65
CA GLY A 45 -4.42 -7.43 10.52
C GLY A 45 -3.67 -6.78 11.68
N GLU A 46 -3.00 -7.61 12.49
CA GLU A 46 -2.22 -7.17 13.67
C GLU A 46 -1.07 -6.22 13.33
N ARG A 47 -0.69 -6.15 12.05
CA ARG A 47 0.38 -5.31 11.52
C ARG A 47 -0.09 -3.92 11.10
N HIS A 48 -1.39 -3.64 11.21
CA HIS A 48 -2.00 -2.37 10.81
C HIS A 48 -1.53 -1.90 9.43
N SER A 49 -1.45 -2.84 8.49
CA SER A 49 -0.95 -2.54 7.14
C SER A 49 -2.03 -1.85 6.33
N PRO A 50 -1.74 -0.69 5.69
CA PRO A 50 -2.74 0.01 4.88
C PRO A 50 -3.14 -0.86 3.69
N CYS A 51 -4.42 -1.20 3.62
CA CYS A 51 -5.00 -2.02 2.57
C CYS A 51 -6.20 -1.30 1.96
N MET A 52 -6.14 -1.05 0.65
CA MET A 52 -7.29 -0.58 -0.10
C MET A 52 -8.07 -1.78 -0.65
N MET A 53 -9.36 -1.86 -0.31
CA MET A 53 -10.22 -2.93 -0.80
C MET A 53 -10.68 -2.69 -2.23
N ALA A 54 -10.76 -3.77 -3.01
CA ALA A 54 -11.41 -3.76 -4.31
C ALA A 54 -12.93 -3.50 -4.15
N GLY A 55 -13.46 -2.63 -5.00
CA GLY A 55 -14.86 -2.18 -4.95
C GLY A 55 -14.96 -0.65 -4.82
N THR A 56 -15.49 0.00 -5.85
CA THR A 56 -15.72 1.45 -5.87
C THR A 56 -17.05 1.82 -5.23
N GLY A 57 -17.17 3.07 -4.79
CA GLY A 57 -18.44 3.66 -4.32
C GLY A 57 -18.65 3.62 -2.80
N PHE A 58 -17.80 2.89 -2.07
CA PHE A 58 -17.84 2.80 -0.60
C PHE A 58 -16.56 3.38 0.02
N GLY A 59 -16.69 4.02 1.19
CA GLY A 59 -15.56 4.65 1.88
C GLY A 59 -15.33 6.10 1.45
N ARG A 60 -14.06 6.46 1.16
CA ARG A 60 -13.64 7.85 0.92
C ARG A 60 -12.76 7.95 -0.33
N GLN A 61 -12.59 9.16 -0.86
CA GLN A 61 -11.57 9.42 -1.87
C GLN A 61 -10.20 9.36 -1.19
N VAL A 62 -9.36 8.41 -1.60
CA VAL A 62 -8.08 8.16 -0.94
C VAL A 62 -7.03 9.08 -1.52
N ILE A 63 -6.30 9.80 -0.67
CA ILE A 63 -5.21 10.68 -1.05
C ILE A 63 -3.88 9.93 -0.97
N GLY A 64 -3.15 9.93 -2.08
CA GLY A 64 -1.87 9.24 -2.24
C GLY A 64 -0.91 10.01 -3.12
N GLU A 65 0.20 9.37 -3.45
CA GLU A 65 1.23 9.90 -4.33
C GLU A 65 1.27 9.07 -5.61
N VAL A 66 1.47 9.74 -6.74
CA VAL A 66 1.72 9.06 -8.02
C VAL A 66 3.20 9.08 -8.29
N TYR A 67 3.75 7.90 -8.50
CA TYR A 67 5.11 7.69 -8.93
C TYR A 67 5.11 7.14 -10.34
N ALA A 68 6.09 7.55 -11.12
CA ALA A 68 6.32 6.99 -12.41
C ALA A 68 7.53 6.05 -12.32
N VAL A 69 7.38 4.88 -12.92
CA VAL A 69 8.36 3.79 -12.92
C VAL A 69 8.54 3.23 -14.33
N ASP A 70 9.69 2.62 -14.55
CA ASP A 70 9.92 1.74 -15.69
C ASP A 70 9.38 0.31 -15.43
N GLN A 71 9.52 -0.55 -16.42
CA GLN A 71 9.02 -1.93 -16.37
C GLN A 71 9.61 -2.73 -15.20
N ALA A 72 10.90 -2.57 -14.89
CA ALA A 72 11.53 -3.31 -13.81
C ALA A 72 10.99 -2.85 -12.44
N GLY A 73 10.71 -1.56 -12.28
CA GLY A 73 10.06 -1.02 -11.09
C GLY A 73 8.64 -1.57 -10.90
N LEU A 74 7.87 -1.70 -11.99
CA LEU A 74 6.55 -2.31 -11.96
C LEU A 74 6.61 -3.79 -11.56
N GLU A 75 7.52 -4.57 -12.13
CA GLU A 75 7.71 -6.00 -11.80
C GLU A 75 8.21 -6.19 -10.35
N GLN A 76 8.97 -5.24 -9.82
CA GLN A 76 9.39 -5.26 -8.42
C GLN A 76 8.20 -5.02 -7.48
N MET A 77 7.32 -4.08 -7.84
CA MET A 77 6.08 -3.83 -7.10
C MET A 77 5.14 -5.04 -7.13
N ASP A 78 4.95 -5.66 -8.31
CA ASP A 78 4.14 -6.86 -8.47
C ASP A 78 4.61 -8.00 -7.52
N ARG A 79 5.94 -8.19 -7.43
CA ARG A 79 6.56 -9.16 -6.52
C ARG A 79 6.39 -8.79 -5.05
N LEU A 80 6.55 -7.52 -4.70
CA LEU A 80 6.39 -7.04 -3.32
C LEU A 80 4.96 -7.27 -2.81
N GLU A 81 3.98 -6.96 -3.65
CA GLU A 81 2.54 -7.07 -3.37
C GLU A 81 2.00 -8.50 -3.61
N ARG A 82 2.89 -9.41 -4.05
CA ARG A 82 2.65 -10.85 -4.26
C ARG A 82 1.44 -11.11 -5.15
N ILE A 83 1.34 -10.41 -6.29
CA ILE A 83 0.16 -10.48 -7.16
C ILE A 83 -0.14 -11.89 -7.70
N ASP A 84 0.85 -12.78 -7.74
CA ASP A 84 0.69 -14.17 -8.18
C ASP A 84 0.07 -15.08 -7.12
N LEU A 85 -0.10 -14.60 -5.88
CA LEU A 85 -0.66 -15.40 -4.79
C LEU A 85 -2.16 -15.14 -4.59
N PRO A 86 -2.91 -16.15 -4.12
CA PRO A 86 -4.33 -16.00 -3.85
C PRO A 86 -4.62 -15.01 -2.71
N ASP A 87 -3.74 -14.91 -1.68
CA ASP A 87 -3.86 -13.91 -0.60
C ASP A 87 -3.15 -12.56 -0.92
N GLY A 88 -2.56 -12.45 -2.11
CA GLY A 88 -1.87 -11.24 -2.55
C GLY A 88 -2.80 -10.09 -2.92
N TYR A 89 -2.22 -8.95 -3.29
CA TYR A 89 -2.97 -7.87 -3.90
C TYR A 89 -3.20 -8.16 -5.39
N ARG A 90 -4.08 -7.38 -6.00
CA ARG A 90 -4.32 -7.38 -7.45
C ARG A 90 -4.05 -5.99 -7.98
N ARG A 91 -3.36 -5.92 -9.11
CA ARG A 91 -3.09 -4.66 -9.79
C ARG A 91 -4.33 -4.24 -10.57
N HIS A 92 -4.84 -3.05 -10.28
CA HIS A 92 -5.95 -2.42 -10.98
C HIS A 92 -5.49 -1.12 -11.62
N CYS A 93 -6.08 -0.77 -12.75
CA CYS A 93 -5.96 0.56 -13.33
C CYS A 93 -7.14 1.41 -12.84
N ILE A 94 -6.85 2.55 -12.23
CA ILE A 94 -7.85 3.50 -11.74
C ILE A 94 -7.50 4.90 -12.20
N THR A 95 -8.50 5.77 -12.26
CA THR A 95 -8.28 7.20 -12.53
C THR A 95 -8.15 7.97 -11.23
N VAL A 96 -7.11 8.81 -11.15
CA VAL A 96 -6.84 9.69 -10.02
C VAL A 96 -6.78 11.15 -10.47
N ASP A 97 -7.21 12.06 -9.61
CA ASP A 97 -7.24 13.50 -9.84
C ASP A 97 -6.18 14.21 -8.99
N ARG A 98 -5.44 15.15 -9.57
CA ARG A 98 -4.41 15.91 -8.86
C ARG A 98 -5.03 16.74 -7.73
N VAL A 99 -4.46 16.64 -6.53
CA VAL A 99 -4.95 17.35 -5.34
C VAL A 99 -4.47 18.80 -5.30
N ALA A 100 -3.22 19.03 -5.71
CA ALA A 100 -2.60 20.36 -5.69
C ALA A 100 -1.90 20.65 -7.03
N GLY A 101 -2.32 21.71 -7.70
CA GLY A 101 -1.72 22.19 -8.95
C GLY A 101 -2.55 23.32 -9.56
N PRO A 102 -1.97 24.08 -10.50
CA PRO A 102 -2.66 25.20 -11.16
C PRO A 102 -3.81 24.75 -12.08
N THR A 103 -3.78 23.49 -12.52
CA THR A 103 -4.78 22.91 -13.44
C THR A 103 -5.25 21.55 -12.94
N PRO A 104 -6.53 21.20 -13.13
CA PRO A 104 -7.00 19.84 -12.95
C PRO A 104 -6.25 18.91 -13.90
N ASP A 105 -5.70 17.82 -13.35
CA ASP A 105 -4.95 16.79 -14.08
C ASP A 105 -5.46 15.45 -13.57
N SER A 106 -6.08 14.69 -14.46
CA SER A 106 -6.55 13.33 -14.17
C SER A 106 -5.63 12.35 -14.89
N ARG A 107 -5.23 11.27 -14.22
CA ARG A 107 -4.34 10.25 -14.79
C ARG A 107 -4.82 8.85 -14.47
N ASP A 108 -4.62 7.96 -15.43
CA ASP A 108 -4.78 6.53 -15.23
C ASP A 108 -3.50 5.96 -14.65
N VAL A 109 -3.65 5.28 -13.53
CA VAL A 109 -2.55 4.80 -12.70
C VAL A 109 -2.83 3.39 -12.22
N PHE A 110 -1.78 2.62 -12.02
CA PHE A 110 -1.85 1.31 -11.39
C PHE A 110 -1.90 1.46 -9.88
N VAL A 111 -2.80 0.70 -9.25
CA VAL A 111 -2.93 0.60 -7.80
C VAL A 111 -3.05 -0.86 -7.42
N TYR A 112 -2.54 -1.23 -6.24
CA TYR A 112 -2.68 -2.57 -5.70
C TYR A 112 -3.85 -2.62 -4.72
N LEU A 113 -4.87 -3.41 -5.04
CA LEU A 113 -6.09 -3.58 -4.24
C LEU A 113 -6.14 -5.00 -3.66
N LYS A 114 -6.67 -5.15 -2.44
CA LYS A 114 -6.90 -6.46 -1.84
C LYS A 114 -8.36 -6.86 -1.98
N ALA A 115 -8.63 -8.14 -2.23
CA ALA A 115 -10.00 -8.65 -2.29
C ALA A 115 -10.68 -8.46 -0.91
N PRO A 116 -11.94 -8.02 -0.87
CA PRO A 116 -12.64 -7.76 0.39
C PRO A 116 -12.74 -9.01 1.28
N ASP A 117 -12.84 -10.21 0.68
CA ASP A 117 -12.86 -11.50 1.38
C ASP A 117 -11.59 -11.79 2.19
N LEU A 118 -10.47 -11.13 1.86
CA LEU A 118 -9.17 -11.33 2.51
C LEU A 118 -8.85 -10.24 3.55
N VAL A 119 -9.78 -9.31 3.78
CA VAL A 119 -9.63 -8.23 4.75
C VAL A 119 -10.35 -8.62 6.03
N ASN A 120 -9.56 -8.89 7.08
CA ASN A 120 -10.08 -9.31 8.37
C ASN A 120 -10.68 -8.15 9.17
N ASP A 121 -10.17 -6.93 8.94
CA ASP A 121 -10.64 -5.73 9.65
C ASP A 121 -11.55 -4.86 8.78
N LEU A 122 -12.83 -5.23 8.74
CA LEU A 122 -13.88 -4.45 8.06
C LEU A 122 -14.49 -3.35 8.95
N ARG A 123 -14.15 -3.34 10.25
CA ARG A 123 -14.79 -2.51 11.29
C ARG A 123 -14.03 -1.21 11.57
N SER A 124 -12.73 -1.13 11.31
CA SER A 124 -12.01 0.14 11.40
C SER A 124 -12.54 1.14 10.37
N GLY A 125 -12.77 2.38 10.81
CA GLY A 125 -13.26 3.45 9.95
C GLY A 125 -12.38 3.63 8.71
N THR A 126 -13.01 3.89 7.56
CA THR A 126 -12.28 4.09 6.31
C THR A 126 -11.44 5.37 6.37
N LEU A 127 -10.13 5.23 6.19
CA LEU A 127 -9.20 6.35 6.19
C LEU A 127 -9.23 7.09 4.85
N GLU A 128 -9.18 8.43 4.89
CA GLU A 128 -9.05 9.26 3.69
C GLU A 128 -7.59 9.37 3.23
N THR A 129 -6.67 9.35 4.18
CA THR A 129 -5.23 9.42 3.95
C THR A 129 -4.53 8.58 5.00
N TYR A 130 -3.42 7.95 4.62
CA TYR A 130 -2.56 7.27 5.57
C TYR A 130 -1.83 8.32 6.42
N THR A 131 -2.24 8.45 7.68
CA THR A 131 -1.71 9.43 8.62
C THR A 131 -0.41 8.93 9.28
N PRO A 132 0.48 9.83 9.71
CA PRO A 132 1.67 9.46 10.49
C PRO A 132 1.32 8.71 11.79
N GLU A 133 0.13 8.90 12.35
CA GLU A 133 -0.35 8.13 13.49
C GLU A 133 -0.58 6.66 13.15
N ALA A 134 -1.22 6.38 12.01
CA ALA A 134 -1.37 5.01 11.51
C ALA A 134 0.00 4.38 11.17
N ALA A 135 0.97 5.19 10.73
CA ALA A 135 2.33 4.74 10.47
C ALA A 135 3.11 4.32 11.72
N ARG A 136 2.80 4.87 12.89
CA ARG A 136 3.39 4.44 14.17
C ARG A 136 2.93 3.05 14.59
N LEU A 137 1.74 2.63 14.16
CA LEU A 137 1.19 1.30 14.43
C LEU A 137 1.68 0.24 13.43
N TYR A 138 2.26 0.67 12.30
CA TYR A 138 2.73 -0.23 11.27
C TYR A 138 3.94 -1.04 11.74
N ARG A 139 3.80 -2.36 11.74
CA ARG A 139 4.90 -3.29 11.98
C ARG A 139 5.38 -3.83 10.64
N LYS A 140 6.62 -3.47 10.26
CA LYS A 140 7.31 -4.06 9.11
C LYS A 140 7.29 -5.59 9.25
N ARG A 141 7.20 -6.26 8.11
CA ARG A 141 7.39 -7.71 8.05
C ARG A 141 8.84 -8.01 8.43
N THR A 142 9.06 -8.45 9.66
CA THR A 142 10.32 -9.11 10.03
C THR A 142 10.37 -10.43 9.28
N ASP A 143 11.52 -10.71 8.65
CA ASP A 143 11.87 -12.06 8.25
C ASP A 143 11.80 -12.94 9.51
N ASN A 144 10.88 -13.89 9.54
CA ASN A 144 10.70 -14.74 10.70
C ASN A 144 11.69 -15.89 10.61
N GLY A 145 12.94 -15.60 10.97
CA GLY A 145 14.03 -16.56 11.12
C GLY A 145 14.57 -16.57 12.54
N ALA A 146 13.72 -16.88 13.54
CA ALA A 146 14.17 -17.35 14.85
C ALA A 146 13.03 -18.15 15.51
N ILE A 147 13.00 -19.43 15.18
CA ILE A 147 12.44 -20.47 16.04
C ILE A 147 13.48 -20.81 17.12
N GLY A 148 13.01 -21.16 18.31
CA GLY A 148 13.80 -21.74 19.40
C GLY A 148 13.67 -20.91 20.68
N GLU A 149 13.11 -21.38 21.78
CA GLU A 149 12.47 -22.64 22.11
C GLU A 149 11.72 -22.36 23.44
N HIS A 150 10.54 -22.94 23.62
CA HIS A 150 10.04 -23.18 24.96
C HIS A 150 11.00 -24.18 25.62
N ASP A 151 11.49 -23.89 26.82
CA ASP A 151 11.69 -24.97 27.77
C ASP A 151 11.17 -24.55 29.15
N HIS A 152 10.29 -25.41 29.62
CA HIS A 152 9.68 -25.43 30.92
C HIS A 152 10.31 -26.64 31.58
N ASP A 153 11.25 -26.46 32.49
CA ASP A 153 11.60 -27.55 33.39
C ASP A 153 11.95 -27.10 34.81
N ARG A 154 11.43 -27.91 35.72
CA ARG A 154 11.54 -27.82 37.16
C ARG A 154 12.87 -28.46 37.59
N GLY A 155 13.55 -27.81 38.52
CA GLY A 155 14.09 -28.49 39.70
C GLY A 155 15.52 -29.04 39.65
N ASN A 156 16.09 -29.05 40.86
CA ASN A 156 17.28 -29.74 41.36
C ASN A 156 18.64 -29.01 41.25
N ASP A 157 18.99 -28.23 42.27
CA ASP A 157 19.80 -28.71 43.41
C ASP A 157 19.55 -27.81 44.65
#